data_AF-A0A848P6R2-F1
#
_entry.id   AF-A0A848P6R2-F1
#
_cell.length_a   1.000
_cell.length_b   1.000
_cell.length_c   1.000
_cell.angle_alpha   90.00
_cell.angle_beta   90.00
_cell.angle_gamma   90.00
#
_symmetry.space_group_name_H-M   'P 1'
#
loop_
_entity.id
_entity.type
_entity.pdbx_description
1 polymer ?
#
loop_
_entity_poly.entity_id
_entity_poly.type
_entity_poly.pdbx_seq_one_letter_code
_entity_poly.pdbx_strand_id
1 'polypeptide(L)'
;MSKLIKVILRSTSGDETSGRAAIQADTDVVVLPNRLVQQIESAKAAGEAYVLVAAEDGYEMPLVHVEAATFRLNRKGRARKSLWSVVRSALLAPTRDQRQQYGRFAHTLSAAALIGAASYFSGSRAWTLGAVSDVATLIAVTVVLFVVGAVLSKGD
;
A
#
# COMPACT_ATOMS: atom_id res chain seq x y z
N MET A 1 -23.71 -0.35 24.93
CA MET A 1 -23.22 -1.57 24.24
C MET A 1 -21.87 -1.26 23.58
N SER A 2 -20.90 -2.18 23.62
CA SER A 2 -19.63 -2.01 22.91
C SER A 2 -19.75 -2.48 21.46
N LYS A 3 -19.33 -1.64 20.51
CA LYS A 3 -19.23 -1.99 19.09
C LYS A 3 -17.75 -2.18 18.74
N LEU A 4 -17.44 -2.90 17.67
CA LEU A 4 -16.07 -2.94 17.14
C LEU A 4 -15.88 -1.87 16.07
N ILE A 5 -14.74 -1.20 16.10
CA ILE A 5 -14.30 -0.24 15.08
C ILE A 5 -12.92 -0.61 14.55
N LYS A 6 -12.69 -0.39 13.25
CA LYS A 6 -11.35 -0.57 12.67
C LYS A 6 -10.46 0.57 13.09
N VAL A 7 -9.27 0.27 13.59
CA VAL A 7 -8.24 1.24 13.94
C VAL A 7 -7.02 0.98 13.06
N ILE A 8 -6.41 2.06 12.59
CA ILE A 8 -5.23 2.05 11.74
C ILE A 8 -4.14 2.87 12.44
N LEU A 9 -2.99 2.25 12.64
CA LEU A 9 -1.75 2.86 13.11
C LEU A 9 -0.86 3.12 11.90
N ARG A 10 -0.40 4.36 11.75
CA ARG A 10 0.61 4.77 10.76
C ARG A 10 1.82 5.32 11.48
N SER A 11 3.02 4.86 11.15
CA SER A 11 4.28 5.40 11.67
C SER A 11 5.02 6.24 10.62
N THR A 12 6.04 6.98 11.05
CA THR A 12 6.94 7.73 10.15
C THR A 12 7.84 6.85 9.29
N SER A 13 8.04 5.57 9.65
CA SER A 13 8.73 4.59 8.81
C SER A 13 7.95 4.22 7.55
N GLY A 14 6.65 4.59 7.49
CA GLY A 14 5.74 4.19 6.42
C GLY A 14 5.00 2.88 6.71
N ASP A 15 5.17 2.29 7.89
CA ASP A 15 4.42 1.10 8.29
C ASP A 15 2.96 1.46 8.61
N GLU A 16 2.03 0.71 8.03
CA GLU A 16 0.60 0.81 8.33
C GLU A 16 0.10 -0.53 8.87
N THR A 17 -0.29 -0.56 10.16
CA THR A 17 -0.93 -1.72 10.77
C THR A 17 -2.39 -1.40 11.08
N SER A 18 -3.29 -2.35 10.84
CA SER A 18 -4.69 -2.19 11.22
C SER A 18 -5.18 -3.31 12.14
N GLY A 19 -6.12 -2.97 13.01
CA GLY A 19 -6.77 -3.90 13.94
C GLY A 19 -8.20 -3.50 14.22
N ARG A 20 -8.87 -4.26 15.10
CA ARG A 20 -10.20 -3.91 15.63
C ARG A 20 -10.06 -3.51 17.09
N ALA A 21 -10.79 -2.47 17.49
CA ALA A 21 -10.84 -1.98 18.86
C ALA A 21 -12.31 -1.87 19.30
N ALA A 22 -12.54 -1.93 20.61
CA ALA A 22 -13.88 -1.74 21.16
C ALA A 22 -14.17 -0.25 21.29
N ILE A 23 -15.32 0.21 20.79
CA ILE A 23 -15.82 1.57 20.99
C ILE A 23 -17.01 1.55 21.95
N GLN A 24 -16.97 2.41 22.94
CA GLN A 24 -18.10 2.74 23.79
C GLN A 24 -18.93 3.81 23.09
N ALA A 25 -20.12 3.44 22.62
CA ALA A 25 -20.97 4.29 21.80
C ALA A 25 -21.37 5.61 22.49
N ASP A 26 -21.48 5.59 23.83
CA ASP A 26 -21.98 6.73 24.61
C ASP A 26 -20.90 7.81 24.84
N THR A 27 -19.62 7.43 24.79
CA THR A 27 -18.49 8.31 25.16
C THR A 27 -17.50 8.56 24.02
N ASP A 28 -17.71 7.92 22.86
CA ASP A 28 -16.78 7.90 21.73
C ASP A 28 -15.36 7.47 22.13
N VAL A 29 -15.25 6.69 23.21
CA VAL A 29 -13.98 6.14 23.69
C VAL A 29 -13.72 4.81 23.02
N VAL A 30 -12.57 4.74 22.37
CA VAL A 30 -11.99 3.55 21.75
C VAL A 30 -10.95 2.96 22.69
N VAL A 31 -11.16 1.72 23.11
CA VAL A 31 -10.23 0.94 23.93
C VAL A 31 -9.40 0.06 22.99
N LEU A 32 -8.10 0.34 22.90
CA LEU A 32 -7.20 -0.42 22.05
C LEU A 32 -6.88 -1.78 22.68
N PRO A 33 -6.79 -2.86 21.88
CA PRO A 33 -6.26 -4.14 22.33
C PRO A 33 -4.75 -4.03 22.63
N ASN A 34 -4.28 -4.82 23.59
CA ASN A 34 -2.86 -4.83 24.03
C ASN A 34 -1.86 -4.93 22.88
N ARG A 35 -2.19 -5.69 21.82
CA ARG A 35 -1.33 -5.81 20.63
C ARG A 35 -1.07 -4.46 19.95
N LEU A 36 -2.10 -3.62 19.78
CA LEU A 36 -1.92 -2.29 19.16
C LEU A 36 -1.16 -1.35 20.11
N VAL A 37 -1.39 -1.48 21.43
CA VAL A 37 -0.64 -0.72 22.43
C VAL A 37 0.85 -1.06 22.37
N GLN A 38 1.21 -2.34 22.29
CA GLN A 38 2.61 -2.76 22.17
C GLN A 38 3.29 -2.21 20.91
N GLN A 39 2.58 -2.11 19.78
CA GLN A 39 3.11 -1.52 18.55
C GLN A 39 3.33 -0.01 18.66
N ILE A 40 2.45 0.70 19.37
CA ILE A 40 2.63 2.12 19.65
C ILE A 40 3.86 2.32 20.53
N GLU A 41 4.01 1.52 21.58
CA GLU A 41 5.16 1.61 22.48
C GLU A 41 6.47 1.25 21.78
N SER A 42 6.48 0.26 20.87
CA SER A 42 7.66 -0.03 20.06
C SER A 42 8.02 1.13 19.11
N ALA A 43 7.04 1.76 18.48
CA ALA A 43 7.27 2.91 17.61
C ALA A 43 7.82 4.11 18.40
N LYS A 44 7.25 4.39 19.59
CA LYS A 44 7.78 5.42 20.50
C LYS A 44 9.21 5.12 20.93
N ALA A 45 9.52 3.87 21.30
CA ALA A 45 10.86 3.46 21.71
C ALA A 45 11.88 3.61 20.59
N ALA A 46 11.46 3.46 19.33
CA ALA A 46 12.27 3.72 18.14
C ALA A 46 12.40 5.22 17.80
N GLY A 47 11.75 6.12 18.55
CA GLY A 47 11.74 7.56 18.28
C GLY A 47 10.84 7.97 17.11
N GLU A 48 9.94 7.08 16.68
CA GLU A 48 9.04 7.32 15.56
C GLU A 48 7.79 8.08 15.99
N ALA A 49 7.32 8.99 15.14
CA ALA A 49 6.00 9.56 15.32
C ALA A 49 4.94 8.62 14.74
N TYR A 50 3.76 8.62 15.35
CA TYR A 50 2.65 7.77 14.92
C TYR A 50 1.33 8.53 14.88
N VAL A 51 0.42 8.06 14.05
CA VAL A 51 -0.96 8.56 13.93
C VAL A 51 -1.91 7.38 14.04
N LEU A 52 -2.96 7.56 14.85
CA LEU A 52 -4.05 6.61 14.98
C LEU A 52 -5.32 7.19 14.36
N VAL A 53 -5.94 6.42 13.48
CA VAL A 53 -7.25 6.77 12.89
C VAL A 53 -8.23 5.62 13.05
N ALA A 54 -9.47 5.95 13.38
CA ALA A 54 -10.59 5.03 13.31
C ALA A 54 -11.23 5.10 11.93
N ALA A 55 -11.48 3.94 11.31
CA ALA A 55 -12.12 3.84 10.00
C ALA A 55 -13.53 3.28 10.14
N GLU A 56 -14.53 4.05 9.67
CA GLU A 56 -15.94 3.65 9.65
C GLU A 56 -16.59 4.23 8.38
N ASP A 57 -17.31 3.39 7.61
CA ASP A 57 -18.07 3.78 6.41
C ASP A 57 -17.28 4.62 5.38
N GLY A 58 -15.99 4.34 5.21
CA GLY A 58 -15.10 5.05 4.28
C GLY A 58 -14.58 6.40 4.80
N TYR A 59 -14.86 6.73 6.05
CA TYR A 59 -14.30 7.89 6.75
C TYR A 59 -13.17 7.47 7.68
N GLU A 60 -12.10 8.27 7.71
CA GLU A 60 -11.08 8.20 8.74
C GLU A 60 -11.31 9.34 9.74
N MET A 61 -11.26 8.98 11.02
CA MET A 61 -11.49 9.88 12.15
C MET A 61 -10.28 9.79 13.07
N PRO A 62 -9.55 10.90 13.32
CA PRO A 62 -8.38 10.86 14.15
C PRO A 62 -8.73 10.46 15.59
N LEU A 63 -7.88 9.63 16.18
CA LEU A 63 -7.98 9.20 17.57
C LEU A 63 -7.07 10.08 18.42
N VAL A 64 -7.65 10.77 19.40
CA VAL A 64 -6.93 11.61 20.36
C VAL A 64 -6.68 10.80 21.61
N HIS A 65 -5.42 10.73 22.05
CA HIS A 65 -5.07 10.02 23.27
C HIS A 65 -5.77 10.66 24.48
N VAL A 66 -6.38 9.84 25.34
CA VAL A 66 -7.00 10.29 26.60
C VAL A 66 -6.12 9.84 27.75
N GLU A 67 -6.04 8.54 27.97
CA GLU A 67 -5.26 7.93 29.06
C GLU A 67 -5.01 6.45 28.75
N ALA A 68 -3.83 5.94 29.11
CA ALA A 68 -3.46 4.53 28.98
C ALA A 68 -3.78 3.93 27.59
N ALA A 69 -4.63 2.90 27.50
CA ALA A 69 -5.03 2.27 26.23
C ALA A 69 -6.28 2.91 25.60
N THR A 70 -6.72 4.06 26.09
CA THR A 70 -7.98 4.70 25.68
C THR A 70 -7.76 5.95 24.83
N PHE A 71 -8.52 6.03 23.76
CA PHE A 71 -8.47 7.10 22.78
C PHE A 71 -9.87 7.59 22.50
N ARG A 72 -10.05 8.91 22.36
CA ARG A 72 -11.33 9.50 22.00
C ARG A 72 -11.39 9.74 20.50
N LEU A 73 -12.52 9.38 19.91
CA LEU A 73 -12.77 9.54 18.49
C LEU A 73 -13.13 11.00 18.20
N ASN A 74 -12.29 11.66 17.39
CA ASN A 74 -12.54 13.04 16.99
C ASN A 74 -13.40 13.09 15.72
N ARG A 75 -14.73 13.10 15.90
CA ARG A 75 -15.70 13.17 14.81
C ARG A 75 -15.63 14.48 14.01
N LYS A 76 -15.14 15.57 14.59
CA LYS A 76 -14.98 16.86 13.88
C LYS A 76 -13.85 16.80 12.84
N GLY A 77 -12.86 15.94 13.04
CA GLY A 77 -11.78 15.67 12.09
C GLY A 77 -12.12 14.61 11.04
N ARG A 78 -13.40 14.28 10.86
CA ARG A 78 -13.85 13.24 9.92
C ARG A 78 -13.48 13.64 8.48
N ALA A 79 -12.53 12.93 7.90
CA ALA A 79 -12.14 13.11 6.51
C ALA A 79 -12.60 11.89 5.69
N ARG A 80 -13.32 12.14 4.60
CA ARG A 80 -13.57 11.10 3.59
C ARG A 80 -12.32 11.02 2.72
N LYS A 81 -11.69 9.85 2.66
CA LYS A 81 -10.65 9.63 1.65
C LYS A 81 -11.29 9.68 0.28
N SER A 82 -10.97 10.72 -0.48
CA SER A 82 -11.35 10.79 -1.89
C SER A 82 -10.69 9.62 -2.62
N LEU A 83 -11.42 8.94 -3.51
CA LEU A 83 -10.87 7.85 -4.32
C LEU A 83 -9.58 8.30 -5.03
N TRP A 84 -9.58 9.53 -5.54
CA TRP A 84 -8.40 10.16 -6.15
C TRP A 84 -7.22 10.30 -5.20
N SER A 85 -7.46 10.63 -3.93
CA SER A 85 -6.39 10.71 -2.93
C SER A 85 -5.75 9.35 -2.66
N VAL A 86 -6.57 8.28 -2.65
CA VAL A 86 -6.10 6.90 -2.45
C VAL A 86 -5.29 6.41 -3.64
N VAL A 87 -5.77 6.66 -4.86
CA VAL A 87 -5.04 6.32 -6.08
C VAL A 87 -3.72 7.08 -6.14
N ARG A 88 -3.75 8.40 -5.86
CA ARG A 88 -2.55 9.23 -5.86
C ARG A 88 -1.54 8.75 -4.81
N SER A 89 -1.98 8.39 -3.60
CA SER A 89 -1.05 7.85 -2.59
C SER A 89 -0.48 6.49 -3.01
N ALA A 90 -1.30 5.60 -3.59
CA ALA A 90 -0.82 4.29 -4.03
C ALA A 90 0.23 4.39 -5.15
N LEU A 91 0.16 5.43 -6.00
CA LEU A 91 1.12 5.63 -7.09
C LEU A 91 2.36 6.42 -6.67
N LEU A 92 2.20 7.48 -5.87
CA LEU A 92 3.31 8.38 -5.50
C LEU A 92 4.05 7.96 -4.22
N ALA A 93 3.37 7.24 -3.33
CA ALA A 93 3.93 6.77 -2.06
C ALA A 93 3.42 5.35 -1.75
N PRO A 94 3.70 4.36 -2.62
CA PRO A 94 3.25 2.98 -2.42
C PRO A 94 3.83 2.39 -1.13
N THR A 95 3.03 1.58 -0.43
CA THR A 95 3.52 0.76 0.67
C THR A 95 4.47 -0.32 0.17
N ARG A 96 5.24 -0.94 1.09
CA ARG A 96 6.15 -2.05 0.76
C ARG A 96 5.44 -3.20 0.03
N ASP A 97 4.27 -3.60 0.50
CA ASP A 97 3.48 -4.67 -0.13
C ASP A 97 3.00 -4.27 -1.54
N GLN A 98 2.60 -3.00 -1.72
CA GLN A 98 2.20 -2.47 -3.03
C GLN A 98 3.38 -2.46 -4.01
N ARG A 99 4.56 -1.99 -3.59
CA ARG A 99 5.79 -2.06 -4.39
C ARG A 99 6.09 -3.49 -4.82
N GLN A 100 5.98 -4.46 -3.91
CA GLN A 100 6.20 -5.87 -4.22
C GLN A 100 5.18 -6.40 -5.24
N GLN A 101 3.90 -6.03 -5.11
CA GLN A 101 2.87 -6.42 -6.09
C GLN A 101 3.12 -5.79 -7.47
N TYR A 102 3.49 -4.51 -7.52
CA TYR A 102 3.87 -3.83 -8.75
C TYR A 102 5.10 -4.49 -9.40
N GLY A 103 6.08 -4.92 -8.59
CA GLY A 103 7.24 -5.66 -9.06
C GLY A 103 6.87 -7.00 -9.71
N ARG A 104 5.98 -7.78 -9.08
CA ARG A 104 5.47 -9.05 -9.64
C ARG A 104 4.72 -8.83 -10.95
N PHE A 105 3.89 -7.78 -11.00
CA PHE A 105 3.18 -7.42 -12.21
C PHE A 105 4.15 -7.03 -13.35
N ALA A 106 5.16 -6.22 -13.06
CA ALA A 106 6.20 -5.85 -14.03
C ALA A 106 6.97 -7.08 -14.55
N HIS A 107 7.35 -8.04 -13.69
CA HIS A 107 7.97 -9.30 -14.14
C HIS A 107 7.05 -10.14 -15.04
N THR A 108 5.75 -10.13 -14.77
CA THR A 108 4.77 -10.86 -15.61
C THR A 108 4.64 -10.21 -16.99
N LEU A 109 4.59 -8.87 -17.04
CA LEU A 109 4.61 -8.15 -18.32
C LEU A 109 5.93 -8.32 -19.07
N SER A 110 7.07 -8.37 -18.36
CA SER A 110 8.38 -8.68 -18.94
C SER A 110 8.37 -10.06 -19.61
N ALA A 111 7.89 -11.09 -18.91
CA ALA A 111 7.76 -12.43 -19.47
C ALA A 111 6.81 -12.46 -20.69
N ALA A 112 5.69 -11.76 -20.62
CA ALA A 112 4.75 -11.65 -21.74
C ALA A 112 5.38 -10.96 -22.97
N ALA A 113 6.15 -9.89 -22.76
CA ALA A 113 6.88 -9.20 -23.83
C ALA A 113 7.93 -10.12 -24.49
N LEU A 114 8.63 -10.93 -23.70
CA LEU A 114 9.60 -11.90 -24.21
C LEU A 114 8.94 -13.01 -25.03
N ILE A 115 7.82 -13.55 -24.54
CA ILE A 115 7.01 -14.52 -25.28
C ILE A 115 6.50 -13.89 -26.58
N GLY A 116 6.06 -12.63 -26.54
CA GLY A 116 5.66 -11.86 -27.72
C GLY A 116 6.80 -11.74 -28.73
N ALA A 117 8.02 -11.41 -28.29
CA ALA A 117 9.18 -11.31 -29.16
C ALA A 117 9.50 -12.66 -29.84
N ALA A 118 9.51 -13.75 -29.07
CA ALA A 118 9.76 -15.10 -29.59
C ALA A 118 8.67 -15.56 -30.58
N SER A 119 7.41 -15.24 -30.28
CA SER A 119 6.28 -15.56 -31.15
C SER A 119 6.34 -14.76 -32.45
N TYR A 120 6.65 -13.46 -32.38
CA TYR A 120 6.81 -12.61 -33.55
C TYR A 120 7.98 -13.09 -34.42
N PHE A 121 9.13 -13.38 -33.79
CA PHE A 121 10.33 -13.86 -34.48
C PHE A 121 10.08 -15.18 -35.21
N SER A 122 9.45 -16.16 -34.56
CA SER A 122 9.16 -17.47 -35.16
C SER A 122 8.04 -17.44 -36.20
N GLY A 123 7.07 -16.53 -36.07
CA GLY A 123 5.95 -16.39 -37.00
C GLY A 123 6.26 -15.59 -38.26
N SER A 124 7.37 -14.86 -38.29
CA SER A 124 7.71 -13.94 -39.39
C SER A 124 8.22 -14.70 -40.61
N ARG A 125 7.50 -14.60 -41.74
CA ARG A 125 7.90 -15.20 -43.03
C ARG A 125 8.90 -14.37 -43.83
N ALA A 126 8.99 -13.07 -43.54
CA ALA A 126 9.93 -12.15 -44.17
C ALA A 126 10.39 -11.10 -43.16
N TRP A 127 11.69 -10.80 -43.17
CA TRP A 127 12.31 -9.86 -42.24
C TRP A 127 12.47 -8.49 -42.89
N THR A 128 11.52 -7.62 -42.62
CA THR A 128 11.62 -6.19 -42.96
C THR A 128 12.31 -5.43 -41.84
N LEU A 129 12.80 -4.21 -42.13
CA LEU A 129 13.33 -3.32 -41.09
C LEU A 129 12.31 -3.03 -39.98
N GLY A 130 11.01 -2.96 -40.32
CA GLY A 130 9.94 -2.82 -39.35
C GLY A 130 9.84 -4.03 -38.42
N ALA A 131 9.84 -5.25 -38.97
CA ALA A 131 9.81 -6.48 -38.17
C ALA A 131 11.00 -6.59 -37.22
N VAL A 132 12.20 -6.19 -37.67
CA VAL A 132 13.40 -6.13 -36.80
C VAL A 132 13.19 -5.10 -35.68
N SER A 133 12.66 -3.92 -36.00
CA SER A 133 12.36 -2.87 -35.02
C SER A 133 11.34 -3.32 -33.96
N ASP A 134 10.29 -4.04 -34.37
CA ASP A 134 9.25 -4.51 -33.45
C ASP A 134 9.80 -5.54 -32.45
N VAL A 135 10.58 -6.51 -32.93
CA VAL A 135 11.23 -7.52 -32.08
C VAL A 135 12.25 -6.86 -31.15
N ALA A 136 13.07 -5.95 -31.65
CA ALA A 136 14.02 -5.18 -30.83
C ALA A 136 13.30 -4.39 -29.73
N THR A 137 12.16 -3.79 -30.06
CA THR A 137 11.33 -3.06 -29.09
C THR A 137 10.78 -3.97 -28.00
N LEU A 138 10.26 -5.15 -28.36
CA LEU A 138 9.76 -6.13 -27.37
C LEU A 138 10.87 -6.63 -26.44
N ILE A 139 12.07 -6.86 -26.97
CA ILE A 139 13.25 -7.21 -26.17
C ILE A 139 13.63 -6.06 -25.22
N ALA A 140 13.67 -4.82 -25.72
CA ALA A 140 13.96 -3.66 -24.89
C ALA A 140 12.94 -3.50 -23.75
N VAL A 141 11.64 -3.64 -24.06
CA VAL A 141 10.55 -3.60 -23.08
C VAL A 141 10.69 -4.72 -22.05
N THR A 142 11.05 -5.93 -22.48
CA THR A 142 11.34 -7.06 -21.58
C THR A 142 12.39 -6.69 -20.55
N VAL A 143 13.53 -6.16 -20.99
CA VAL A 143 14.65 -5.78 -20.12
C VAL A 143 14.25 -4.66 -19.16
N VAL A 144 13.61 -3.60 -19.66
CA VAL A 144 13.17 -2.47 -18.82
C VAL A 144 12.21 -2.94 -17.73
N LEU A 145 11.17 -3.72 -18.09
CA LEU A 145 10.19 -4.22 -17.13
C LEU A 145 10.80 -5.19 -16.11
N PHE A 146 11.77 -6.01 -16.53
CA PHE A 146 12.51 -6.90 -15.62
C PHE A 146 13.28 -6.09 -14.57
N VAL A 147 14.04 -5.08 -15.01
CA VAL A 147 14.81 -4.22 -14.11
C VAL A 147 13.89 -3.43 -13.17
N VAL A 148 12.81 -2.84 -13.68
CA VAL A 148 11.81 -2.14 -12.86
C VAL A 148 11.21 -3.09 -11.83
N GLY A 149 10.85 -4.30 -12.23
CA GLY A 149 10.30 -5.30 -11.31
C GLY A 149 11.27 -5.70 -10.20
N ALA A 150 12.55 -5.84 -10.53
CA ALA A 150 13.61 -6.14 -9.57
C ALA A 150 13.81 -4.99 -8.57
N VAL A 151 13.86 -3.74 -9.05
CA VAL A 151 13.98 -2.54 -8.20
C VAL A 151 12.78 -2.40 -7.26
N LEU A 152 11.57 -2.62 -7.75
CA LEU A 152 10.35 -2.55 -6.93
C LEU A 152 10.27 -3.68 -5.89
N SER A 153 10.84 -4.84 -6.20
CA SER A 153 10.86 -6.01 -5.30
C SER A 153 11.99 -5.99 -4.27
N LYS A 154 12.97 -5.08 -4.39
CA LYS A 154 14.19 -5.06 -3.58
C LYS A 154 13.94 -4.91 -2.07
N GLY A 155 12.79 -4.36 -1.67
CA GLY A 155 12.35 -4.37 -0.27
C GLY A 155 13.09 -3.42 0.68
N ASP A 156 14.11 -2.72 0.17
CA ASP A 156 14.79 -1.57 0.78
C ASP A 156 13.93 -0.30 0.65
#